data_AF-A0AAI9X1U1-F1
#
_entry.id   AF-A0AAI9X1U1-F1
#
_cell.length_a   1.000
_cell.length_b   1.000
_cell.length_c   1.000
_cell.angle_alpha   90.00
_cell.angle_beta   90.00
_cell.angle_gamma   90.00
#
_symmetry.space_group_name_H-M   'P 1'
#
loop_
_entity.id
_entity.type
_entity.pdbx_description
1 polymer ?
#
loop_
_entity_poly.entity_id
_entity_poly.type
_entity_poly.pdbx_seq_one_letter_code
_entity_poly.pdbx_strand_id
1 'polypeptide(L)'
;MAHMLELDQPTAELIVQIQLQDAGLFSEISKGKSRDPTDEELAFQLQNEQLEAISNFFKDRRMAMSFAATVQADGRILAQTQVEEESASQDRSIAHRWMDDEHLVSGNDFEEETSGLDDETLAKLEILYVSGLEGYYHTEDGGMTGAETEQAESSAWAARRLRQPRSQIRQCVACGNDTEFFNVARVPCQHEYCRSCLEALFKASITDESLFPAGNPSI
;
A
#
# COMPACT_ATOMS: atom_id res chain seq x y z
N MET A 1 -9.02 6.39 20.03
CA MET A 1 -8.26 5.74 18.93
C MET A 1 -6.90 6.38 18.68
N ALA A 2 -6.74 7.72 18.76
CA ALA A 2 -5.42 8.37 18.62
C ALA A 2 -4.39 7.98 19.70
N HIS A 3 -4.83 7.56 20.90
CA HIS A 3 -3.94 7.25 22.02
C HIS A 3 -3.25 5.87 21.96
N MET A 4 -3.64 4.99 21.01
CA MET A 4 -2.93 3.72 20.77
C MET A 4 -1.80 3.83 19.75
N LEU A 5 -1.62 5.00 19.12
CA LEU A 5 -0.54 5.24 18.14
C LEU A 5 0.82 5.50 18.79
N GLU A 6 0.86 5.76 20.11
CA GLU A 6 2.13 5.87 20.86
C GLU A 6 2.67 4.53 21.36
N LEU A 7 1.87 3.46 21.29
CA LEU A 7 2.24 2.13 21.79
C LEU A 7 2.74 1.26 20.65
N ASP A 8 3.82 0.52 20.87
CA ASP A 8 4.28 -0.49 19.93
C ASP A 8 3.22 -1.60 19.75
N GLN A 9 3.10 -2.09 18.53
CA GLN A 9 2.08 -3.06 18.11
C GLN A 9 1.93 -4.28 19.04
N PRO A 10 3.01 -4.97 19.48
CA PRO A 10 2.84 -6.14 20.35
C PRO A 10 2.38 -5.76 21.76
N THR A 11 2.79 -4.60 22.28
CA THR A 11 2.28 -4.08 23.56
C THR A 11 0.79 -3.74 23.48
N ALA A 12 0.37 -3.07 22.40
CA ALA A 12 -1.04 -2.78 22.11
C ALA A 12 -1.90 -4.06 22.04
N GLU A 13 -1.43 -5.10 21.35
CA GLU A 13 -2.10 -6.40 21.28
C GLU A 13 -2.22 -7.08 22.63
N LEU A 14 -1.15 -7.06 23.44
CA LEU A 14 -1.12 -7.65 24.76
C LEU A 14 -2.13 -6.98 25.71
N ILE A 15 -2.24 -5.64 25.67
CA ILE A 15 -3.20 -4.89 26.48
C ILE A 15 -4.63 -5.34 26.18
N VAL A 16 -5.01 -5.41 24.90
CA VAL A 16 -6.36 -5.83 24.49
C VAL A 16 -6.62 -7.29 24.88
N GLN A 17 -5.62 -8.16 24.76
CA GLN A 17 -5.73 -9.56 25.19
C GLN A 17 -6.00 -9.68 26.69
N ILE A 18 -5.29 -8.91 27.52
CA ILE A 18 -5.49 -8.90 28.98
C ILE A 18 -6.90 -8.37 29.31
N GLN A 19 -7.34 -7.28 28.68
CA GLN A 19 -8.68 -6.72 28.90
C GLN A 19 -9.81 -7.69 28.54
N LEU A 20 -9.66 -8.45 27.45
CA LEU A 20 -10.61 -9.50 27.08
C LEU A 20 -10.62 -10.66 28.08
N GLN A 21 -9.46 -11.02 28.63
CA GLN A 21 -9.36 -12.05 29.66
C GLN A 21 -10.07 -11.61 30.94
N ASP A 22 -9.83 -10.38 31.39
CA ASP A 22 -10.49 -9.81 32.58
C ASP A 22 -12.01 -9.72 32.39
N ALA A 23 -12.44 -9.30 31.20
CA ALA A 23 -13.86 -9.26 30.84
C ALA A 23 -14.53 -10.66 30.86
N GLY A 24 -13.82 -11.68 30.37
CA GLY A 24 -14.27 -13.07 30.43
C GLY A 24 -14.49 -13.54 31.88
N LEU A 25 -13.53 -13.27 32.76
CA LEU A 25 -13.63 -13.60 34.19
C LEU A 25 -14.82 -12.89 34.86
N PHE A 26 -15.05 -11.62 34.53
CA PHE A 26 -16.19 -10.87 35.05
C PHE A 26 -17.53 -11.46 34.59
N SER A 27 -17.62 -11.85 33.31
CA SER A 27 -18.82 -12.48 32.75
C SER A 27 -19.14 -13.85 33.38
N GLU A 28 -18.13 -14.59 33.85
CA GLU A 28 -18.35 -15.85 34.56
C GLU A 28 -18.98 -15.63 35.94
N ILE A 29 -18.62 -14.54 36.62
CA ILE A 29 -19.11 -14.20 37.96
C ILE A 29 -20.54 -13.61 37.90
N SER A 30 -20.88 -12.88 36.84
CA SER A 30 -22.12 -12.10 36.74
C SER A 30 -23.33 -12.82 36.16
N LYS A 31 -23.24 -14.13 35.83
CA LYS A 31 -24.35 -14.92 35.25
C LYS A 31 -25.51 -15.13 36.24
N GLY A 32 -26.36 -14.13 36.36
CA GLY A 32 -27.62 -14.13 37.12
C GLY A 32 -28.86 -14.25 36.22
N LYS A 33 -29.98 -14.67 36.82
CA LYS A 33 -31.25 -15.04 36.16
C LYS A 33 -31.77 -13.96 35.20
N SER A 34 -32.10 -14.39 33.97
CA SER A 34 -32.89 -13.72 32.93
C SER A 34 -33.74 -12.54 33.44
N ARG A 35 -33.19 -11.34 33.27
CA ARG A 35 -33.86 -10.03 33.39
C ARG A 35 -33.40 -9.17 32.23
N ASP A 36 -34.12 -8.10 31.93
CA ASP A 36 -33.63 -7.09 31.00
C ASP A 36 -32.29 -6.54 31.52
N PRO A 37 -31.27 -6.41 30.65
CA PRO A 37 -29.95 -5.98 31.05
C PRO A 37 -30.01 -4.58 31.64
N THR A 38 -29.30 -4.38 32.75
CA THR A 38 -29.13 -3.04 33.34
C THR A 38 -28.26 -2.20 32.41
N ASP A 39 -28.38 -0.87 32.42
CA ASP A 39 -27.53 0.03 31.64
C ASP A 39 -26.02 -0.26 31.83
N GLU A 40 -25.61 -0.67 33.03
CA GLU A 40 -24.25 -1.11 33.34
C GLU A 40 -23.86 -2.41 32.61
N GLU A 41 -24.76 -3.39 32.59
CA GLU A 41 -24.56 -4.67 31.89
C GLU A 41 -24.50 -4.44 30.37
N LEU A 42 -25.32 -3.53 29.83
CA LEU A 42 -25.29 -3.13 28.43
C LEU A 42 -23.99 -2.40 28.07
N ALA A 43 -23.54 -1.47 28.92
CA ALA A 43 -22.28 -0.76 28.71
C ALA A 43 -21.09 -1.73 28.69
N PHE A 44 -21.09 -2.73 29.58
CA PHE A 44 -20.07 -3.78 29.61
C PHE A 44 -20.10 -4.66 28.35
N GLN A 45 -21.29 -5.04 27.86
CA GLN A 45 -21.43 -5.79 26.61
C GLN A 45 -20.84 -5.02 25.42
N LEU A 46 -21.22 -3.75 25.27
CA LEU A 46 -20.69 -2.89 24.20
C LEU A 46 -19.17 -2.72 24.30
N GLN A 47 -18.62 -2.61 25.52
CA GLN A 47 -17.18 -2.54 25.72
C GLN A 47 -16.48 -3.83 25.24
N ASN A 48 -17.04 -5.00 25.56
CA ASN A 48 -16.47 -6.27 25.11
C ASN A 48 -16.52 -6.42 23.60
N GLU A 49 -17.63 -6.07 22.97
CA GLU A 49 -17.74 -6.06 21.51
C GLU A 49 -16.68 -5.15 20.87
N GLN A 50 -16.40 -3.99 21.46
CA GLN A 50 -15.33 -3.11 21.00
C GLN A 50 -13.94 -3.74 21.16
N LEU A 51 -13.66 -4.38 22.29
CA LEU A 51 -12.38 -5.06 22.52
C LEU A 51 -12.17 -6.24 21.55
N GLU A 52 -13.23 -7.00 21.26
CA GLU A 52 -13.19 -8.07 20.27
C GLU A 52 -12.94 -7.53 18.86
N ALA A 53 -13.59 -6.43 18.48
CA ALA A 53 -13.37 -5.76 17.21
C ALA A 53 -11.91 -5.30 17.05
N ILE A 54 -11.32 -4.72 18.10
CA ILE A 54 -9.91 -4.30 18.10
C ILE A 54 -8.98 -5.52 18.03
N SER A 55 -9.28 -6.60 18.76
CA SER A 55 -8.51 -7.85 18.69
C SER A 55 -8.50 -8.43 17.28
N ASN A 56 -9.65 -8.44 16.61
CA ASN A 56 -9.76 -8.91 15.22
C ASN A 56 -8.98 -8.02 14.26
N PHE A 57 -9.07 -6.70 14.40
CA PHE A 57 -8.27 -5.76 13.61
C PHE A 57 -6.76 -6.06 13.71
N PHE A 58 -6.25 -6.35 14.91
CA PHE A 58 -4.84 -6.71 15.07
C PHE A 58 -4.46 -8.04 14.44
N LYS A 59 -5.33 -9.06 14.52
CA LYS A 59 -5.12 -10.34 13.82
C LYS A 59 -5.05 -10.13 12.30
N ASP A 60 -5.96 -9.34 11.76
CA ASP A 60 -6.01 -9.02 10.33
C ASP A 60 -4.75 -8.26 9.88
N ARG A 61 -4.33 -7.26 10.68
CA ARG A 61 -3.08 -6.52 10.43
C ARG A 61 -1.87 -7.45 10.44
N ARG A 62 -1.74 -8.32 11.44
CA ARG A 62 -0.63 -9.29 11.53
C ARG A 62 -0.62 -10.22 10.32
N MET A 63 -1.79 -10.71 9.91
CA MET A 63 -1.94 -11.54 8.72
C MET A 63 -1.50 -10.79 7.46
N ALA A 64 -1.98 -9.57 7.25
CA ALA A 64 -1.60 -8.74 6.11
C ALA A 64 -0.07 -8.48 6.05
N MET A 65 0.54 -8.17 7.19
CA MET A 65 2.00 -7.99 7.27
C MET A 65 2.77 -9.27 6.93
N SER A 66 2.28 -10.43 7.38
CA SER A 66 2.90 -11.71 7.05
C SER A 66 2.82 -12.02 5.54
N PHE A 67 1.68 -11.73 4.90
CA PHE A 67 1.53 -11.86 3.46
C PHE A 67 2.49 -10.92 2.72
N ALA A 68 2.58 -9.66 3.13
CA ALA A 68 3.51 -8.71 2.52
C ALA A 68 4.97 -9.18 2.63
N ALA A 69 5.37 -9.72 3.79
CA ALA A 69 6.70 -10.27 4.00
C ALA A 69 6.99 -11.48 3.10
N THR A 70 6.03 -12.41 2.96
CA THR A 70 6.16 -13.57 2.05
C THR A 70 6.29 -13.13 0.60
N VAL A 71 5.44 -12.21 0.13
CA VAL A 71 5.54 -11.67 -1.24
C VAL A 71 6.89 -11.02 -1.49
N GLN A 72 7.41 -10.27 -0.52
CA GLN A 72 8.73 -9.65 -0.64
C GLN A 72 9.86 -10.70 -0.69
N ALA A 73 9.77 -11.76 0.12
CA ALA A 73 10.76 -12.83 0.14
C ALA A 73 10.77 -13.66 -1.15
N ASP A 74 9.57 -13.97 -1.67
CA ASP A 74 9.38 -14.80 -2.85
C ASP A 74 9.57 -14.02 -4.17
N GLY A 75 9.65 -12.69 -4.12
CA GLY A 75 9.81 -11.83 -5.29
C GLY A 75 10.98 -12.23 -6.20
N ARG A 76 12.10 -12.67 -5.62
CA ARG A 76 13.25 -13.16 -6.42
C ARG A 76 12.95 -14.47 -7.17
N ILE A 77 12.17 -15.35 -6.56
CA ILE A 77 11.78 -16.63 -7.15
C ILE A 77 10.81 -16.35 -8.29
N LEU A 78 9.82 -15.49 -8.05
CA LEU A 78 8.85 -15.05 -9.06
C LEU A 78 9.54 -14.41 -10.27
N ALA A 79 10.52 -13.52 -10.04
CA ALA A 79 11.29 -12.90 -11.12
C ALA A 79 12.08 -13.93 -11.94
N GLN A 80 12.68 -14.92 -11.28
CA GLN A 80 13.38 -16.00 -11.97
C GLN A 80 12.41 -16.85 -12.79
N THR A 81 11.28 -17.27 -12.19
CA THR A 81 10.27 -18.08 -12.89
C THR A 81 9.66 -17.34 -14.07
N GLN A 82 9.51 -16.02 -13.99
CA GLN A 82 9.03 -15.20 -15.10
C GLN A 82 9.99 -15.25 -16.29
N VAL A 83 11.30 -15.11 -16.06
CA VAL A 83 12.30 -15.19 -17.14
C VAL A 83 12.33 -16.58 -17.76
N GLU A 84 12.22 -17.63 -16.94
CA GLU A 84 12.14 -19.02 -17.41
C GLU A 84 10.86 -19.26 -18.24
N GLU A 85 9.73 -18.70 -17.82
CA GLU A 85 8.45 -18.78 -18.55
C GLU A 85 8.49 -18.00 -19.86
N GLU A 86 9.02 -16.77 -19.89
CA GLU A 86 9.20 -15.98 -21.10
C GLU A 86 10.07 -16.74 -22.11
N SER A 87 11.16 -17.34 -21.65
CA SER A 87 12.03 -18.18 -22.50
C SER A 87 11.27 -19.38 -23.05
N ALA A 88 10.52 -20.10 -22.21
CA ALA A 88 9.72 -21.24 -22.63
C ALA A 88 8.58 -20.84 -23.59
N SER A 89 8.01 -19.65 -23.42
CA SER A 89 6.98 -19.10 -24.31
C SER A 89 7.55 -18.77 -25.69
N GLN A 90 8.75 -18.20 -25.73
CA GLN A 90 9.46 -17.88 -26.97
C GLN A 90 9.88 -19.16 -27.70
N ASP A 91 10.39 -20.15 -26.99
CA ASP A 91 10.72 -21.46 -27.57
C ASP A 91 9.48 -22.13 -28.17
N ARG A 92 8.34 -22.04 -27.48
CA ARG A 92 7.06 -22.56 -27.98
C ARG A 92 6.61 -21.84 -29.25
N SER A 93 6.71 -20.50 -29.30
CA SER A 93 6.31 -19.72 -30.48
C SER A 93 7.22 -20.00 -31.67
N ILE A 94 8.53 -20.12 -31.44
CA ILE A 94 9.50 -20.53 -32.47
C ILE A 94 9.17 -21.92 -32.98
N ALA A 95 8.93 -22.89 -32.09
CA ALA A 95 8.58 -24.25 -32.47
C ALA A 95 7.29 -24.29 -33.30
N HIS A 96 6.24 -23.57 -32.91
CA HIS A 96 5.01 -23.46 -33.70
C HIS A 96 5.28 -22.85 -35.08
N ARG A 97 6.05 -21.75 -35.15
CA ARG A 97 6.40 -21.11 -36.42
C ARG A 97 7.20 -22.02 -37.36
N TRP A 98 8.07 -22.87 -36.81
CA TRP A 98 8.86 -23.83 -37.60
C TRP A 98 8.01 -25.00 -38.08
N MET A 99 6.92 -25.31 -37.39
CA MET A 99 5.95 -26.34 -37.80
C MET A 99 4.91 -25.80 -38.80
N ASP A 100 4.59 -24.50 -38.73
CA ASP A 100 3.68 -23.80 -39.66
C ASP A 100 4.35 -23.28 -40.94
N ASP A 101 5.65 -23.53 -41.14
CA ASP A 101 6.37 -23.27 -42.41
C ASP A 101 5.95 -24.26 -43.54
N GLU A 102 4.70 -24.71 -43.50
CA GLU A 102 3.99 -25.29 -44.64
C GLU A 102 2.69 -24.55 -45.01
N HIS A 103 2.30 -23.39 -44.44
CA HIS A 103 1.44 -22.40 -45.14
C HIS A 103 1.16 -21.11 -44.33
N LEU A 104 1.43 -19.96 -44.97
CA LEU A 104 1.23 -18.57 -44.52
C LEU A 104 -0.15 -18.24 -43.92
N VAL A 105 -0.21 -17.61 -42.72
CA VAL A 105 -1.05 -16.41 -42.46
C VAL A 105 -0.43 -15.50 -41.39
N SER A 106 -0.12 -14.28 -41.83
CA SER A 106 0.00 -12.99 -41.12
C SER A 106 -0.14 -12.98 -39.58
N GLY A 107 0.98 -12.74 -38.91
CA GLY A 107 1.02 -12.32 -37.52
C GLY A 107 0.33 -10.98 -37.35
N ASN A 108 -0.76 -10.99 -36.59
CA ASN A 108 -1.17 -9.81 -35.85
C ASN A 108 -0.30 -9.86 -34.59
N ASP A 109 0.83 -9.16 -34.61
CA ASP A 109 1.65 -8.89 -33.43
C ASP A 109 0.79 -8.04 -32.47
N PHE A 110 -0.04 -8.72 -31.67
CA PHE A 110 -0.39 -8.20 -30.38
C PHE A 110 0.88 -8.33 -29.55
N GLU A 111 1.72 -7.29 -29.58
CA GLU A 111 2.57 -7.02 -28.45
C GLU A 111 1.62 -6.94 -27.25
N GLU A 112 1.59 -8.03 -26.49
CA GLU A 112 0.94 -8.08 -25.20
C GLU A 112 1.73 -7.08 -24.36
N GLU A 113 1.26 -5.83 -24.32
CA GLU A 113 1.75 -4.81 -23.40
C GLU A 113 1.68 -5.44 -22.00
N THR A 114 2.81 -5.99 -21.55
CA THR A 114 2.95 -6.51 -20.21
C THR A 114 2.65 -5.33 -19.30
N SER A 115 1.45 -5.35 -18.73
CA SER A 115 0.85 -4.21 -18.03
C SER A 115 1.48 -4.09 -16.63
N GLY A 116 2.80 -4.06 -16.57
CA GLY A 116 3.56 -3.78 -15.38
C GLY A 116 3.39 -2.32 -15.02
N LEU A 117 3.05 -2.06 -13.77
CA LEU A 117 3.10 -0.72 -13.20
C LEU A 117 4.55 -0.21 -13.30
N ASP A 118 4.73 1.06 -13.68
CA ASP A 118 6.06 1.66 -13.73
C ASP A 118 6.69 1.77 -12.33
N ASP A 119 8.02 1.89 -12.27
CA ASP A 119 8.74 2.01 -11.00
C ASP A 119 8.25 3.19 -10.15
N GLU A 120 7.76 4.26 -10.80
CA GLU A 120 7.23 5.44 -10.14
C GLU A 120 5.94 5.12 -9.36
N THR A 121 4.99 4.46 -10.02
CA THR A 121 3.71 4.05 -9.41
C THR A 121 3.92 2.98 -8.34
N LEU A 122 4.84 2.03 -8.56
CA LEU A 122 5.23 1.06 -7.54
C LEU A 122 5.78 1.74 -6.28
N ALA A 123 6.63 2.76 -6.43
CA ALA A 123 7.17 3.53 -5.30
C ALA A 123 6.07 4.31 -4.56
N LYS A 124 5.11 4.91 -5.28
CA LYS A 124 3.95 5.58 -4.66
C LYS A 124 3.09 4.60 -3.86
N LEU A 125 2.85 3.40 -4.40
CA LEU A 125 2.06 2.37 -3.74
C LEU A 125 2.75 1.81 -2.50
N GLU A 126 4.07 1.61 -2.55
CA GLU A 126 4.87 1.17 -1.39
C GLU A 126 4.73 2.15 -0.22
N ILE A 127 4.82 3.46 -0.49
CA ILE A 127 4.65 4.52 0.54
C ILE A 127 3.22 4.53 1.08
N LEU A 128 2.21 4.48 0.21
CA LEU A 128 0.80 4.62 0.60
C LEU A 128 0.26 3.40 1.35
N TYR A 129 0.71 2.19 1.02
CA TYR A 129 0.06 0.95 1.47
C TYR A 129 0.95 -0.04 2.21
N VAL A 130 2.29 0.06 2.13
CA VAL A 130 3.20 -0.95 2.70
C VAL A 130 3.99 -0.39 3.87
N SER A 131 4.81 0.64 3.64
CA SER A 131 5.71 1.18 4.66
C SER A 131 5.03 2.18 5.61
N GLY A 132 3.89 2.74 5.20
CA GLY A 132 3.20 3.79 5.96
C GLY A 132 3.94 5.13 5.92
N LEU A 133 3.22 6.20 6.27
CA LEU A 133 3.69 7.58 6.15
C LEU A 133 4.81 7.93 7.14
N GLU A 134 4.95 7.15 8.23
CA GLU A 134 5.95 7.38 9.29
C GLU A 134 7.39 7.15 8.82
N GLY A 135 7.62 6.25 7.84
CA GLY A 135 8.95 6.03 7.25
C GLY A 135 9.44 7.16 6.33
N TYR A 136 8.54 8.04 5.88
CA TYR A 136 8.85 9.12 4.93
C TYR A 136 9.41 10.38 5.62
N TYR A 137 8.93 10.73 6.82
CA TYR A 137 9.28 11.97 7.52
C TYR A 137 10.52 11.88 8.44
N HIS A 138 11.09 10.69 8.66
CA HIS A 138 12.19 10.49 9.62
C HIS A 138 13.61 10.82 9.09
N THR A 139 13.76 11.51 7.96
CA THR A 139 15.09 11.85 7.40
C THR A 139 15.50 13.32 7.53
N GLU A 140 14.71 14.14 8.21
CA GLU A 140 14.99 15.56 8.41
C GLU A 140 15.28 15.87 9.89
N ASP A 141 16.38 15.36 10.46
CA ASP A 141 17.23 16.13 11.40
C ASP A 141 18.53 15.36 11.70
N GLY A 142 19.66 16.06 11.66
CA GLY A 142 20.97 15.50 11.96
C GLY A 142 21.14 15.27 13.47
N GLY A 143 21.25 14.01 13.89
CA GLY A 143 21.57 13.68 15.27
C GLY A 143 22.06 12.25 15.42
N MET A 144 23.38 12.08 15.56
CA MET A 144 24.03 10.85 15.97
C MET A 144 23.46 10.34 17.30
N THR A 145 22.62 9.31 17.30
CA THR A 145 22.51 8.40 18.45
C THR A 145 22.42 6.97 17.93
N GLY A 146 23.55 6.25 18.03
CA GLY A 146 23.59 4.82 17.77
C GLY A 146 22.73 4.09 18.80
N ALA A 147 21.68 3.43 18.31
CA ALA A 147 21.08 2.30 18.97
C ALA A 147 21.30 1.11 18.04
N GLU A 148 22.29 0.32 18.41
CA GLU A 148 22.74 -0.88 17.72
C GLU A 148 21.64 -1.95 17.82
N THR A 149 20.83 -2.09 16.79
CA THR A 149 20.10 -3.33 16.55
C THR A 149 20.92 -4.14 15.55
N GLU A 150 21.65 -5.13 16.07
CA GLU A 150 22.38 -6.13 15.31
C GLU A 150 21.41 -7.01 14.50
N GLN A 151 20.93 -6.48 13.38
CA GLN A 151 20.32 -7.28 12.35
C GLN A 151 21.01 -6.90 11.05
N ALA A 152 21.80 -7.83 10.52
CA ALA A 152 22.52 -7.64 9.27
C ALA A 152 21.49 -7.43 8.14
N GLU A 153 21.14 -6.16 7.89
CA GLU A 153 20.35 -5.75 6.75
C GLU A 153 21.08 -6.23 5.50
N SER A 154 20.42 -7.04 4.67
CA SER A 154 20.97 -7.47 3.38
C SER A 154 21.38 -6.23 2.56
N SER A 155 22.53 -6.30 1.89
CA SER A 155 23.08 -5.23 1.06
C SER A 155 22.09 -4.67 0.02
N ALA A 156 21.10 -5.47 -0.39
CA ALA A 156 20.01 -5.06 -1.26
C ALA A 156 19.04 -4.03 -0.63
N TRP A 157 18.74 -4.16 0.67
CA TRP A 157 17.86 -3.24 1.40
C TRP A 157 18.54 -1.91 1.68
N ALA A 158 19.82 -1.94 2.07
CA ALA A 158 20.67 -0.76 2.20
C ALA A 158 20.84 -0.02 0.85
N ALA A 159 20.99 -0.76 -0.26
CA ALA A 159 21.03 -0.17 -1.61
C ALA A 159 19.68 0.45 -2.04
N ARG A 160 18.56 -0.10 -1.58
CA ARG A 160 17.21 0.46 -1.80
C ARG A 160 17.01 1.79 -1.06
N ARG A 161 17.51 1.93 0.18
CA ARG A 161 17.51 3.21 0.92
C ARG A 161 18.35 4.28 0.23
N LEU A 162 19.50 3.93 -0.35
CA LEU A 162 20.32 4.87 -1.13
C LEU A 162 19.64 5.33 -2.44
N ARG A 163 18.62 4.61 -2.90
CA ARG A 163 17.76 4.95 -4.04
C ARG A 163 16.38 5.46 -3.63
N GLN A 164 16.10 5.68 -2.35
CA GLN A 164 14.89 6.38 -1.98
C GLN A 164 15.00 7.81 -2.53
N PRO A 165 14.03 8.26 -3.34
CA PRO A 165 14.00 9.64 -3.78
C PRO A 165 13.84 10.51 -2.53
N ARG A 166 14.95 11.12 -2.08
CA ARG A 166 15.03 12.25 -1.15
C ARG A 166 13.72 13.03 -1.22
N SER A 167 12.91 13.04 -0.15
CA SER A 167 11.73 13.91 0.04
C SER A 167 11.33 14.69 -1.22
N GLN A 168 10.85 13.98 -2.26
CA GLN A 168 10.66 14.60 -3.58
C GLN A 168 9.37 15.41 -3.53
N ILE A 169 9.47 16.61 -2.98
CA ILE A 169 8.43 17.61 -3.13
C ILE A 169 8.32 17.91 -4.63
N ARG A 170 7.10 17.85 -5.14
CA ARG A 170 6.72 18.10 -6.53
C ARG A 170 5.82 19.32 -6.59
N GLN A 171 6.02 20.16 -7.59
CA GLN A 171 5.27 21.38 -7.76
C GLN A 171 4.08 21.15 -8.71
N CYS A 172 2.88 21.49 -8.27
CA CYS A 172 1.71 21.42 -9.14
C CYS A 172 1.72 22.57 -10.15
N VAL A 173 1.53 22.25 -11.44
CA VAL A 173 1.48 23.26 -12.51
C VAL A 173 0.27 24.20 -12.41
N ALA A 174 -0.85 23.75 -11.83
CA ALA A 174 -2.09 24.53 -11.76
C ALA A 174 -2.10 25.54 -10.61
N CYS A 175 -1.73 25.14 -9.40
CA CYS A 175 -1.74 26.03 -8.23
C CYS A 175 -0.35 26.54 -7.82
N GLY A 176 0.73 26.01 -8.39
CA GLY A 176 2.10 26.36 -8.04
C GLY A 176 2.56 25.86 -6.67
N ASN A 177 1.71 25.13 -5.93
CA ASN A 177 2.04 24.64 -4.61
C ASN A 177 2.90 23.38 -4.67
N ASP A 178 3.79 23.29 -3.70
CA ASP A 178 4.61 22.15 -3.38
C ASP A 178 3.79 21.07 -2.67
N THR A 179 3.91 19.82 -3.14
CA THR A 179 3.15 18.66 -2.65
C THR A 179 4.03 17.42 -2.62
N GLU A 180 3.74 16.45 -1.75
CA GLU A 180 4.55 15.23 -1.72
C GLU A 180 4.42 14.46 -3.04
N PHE A 181 5.50 13.82 -3.46
CA PHE A 181 5.56 13.02 -4.69
C PHE A 181 4.40 12.02 -4.86
N PHE A 182 3.96 11.37 -3.78
CA PHE A 182 2.85 10.40 -3.84
C PHE A 182 1.47 11.06 -3.97
N ASN A 183 1.37 12.38 -3.78
CA ASN A 183 0.15 13.19 -3.94
C ASN A 183 0.05 13.91 -5.29
N VAL A 184 0.96 13.60 -6.22
CA VAL A 184 1.02 14.20 -7.56
C VAL A 184 0.74 13.16 -8.65
N ALA A 185 -0.15 13.53 -9.57
CA ALA A 185 -0.42 12.79 -10.79
C ALA A 185 0.32 13.43 -11.97
N ARG A 186 1.07 12.62 -12.72
CA ARG A 186 1.69 13.03 -13.99
C ARG A 186 0.77 12.61 -15.13
N VAL A 187 0.33 13.58 -15.93
CA VAL A 187 -0.48 13.32 -17.13
C VAL A 187 0.43 12.97 -18.32
N PRO A 188 -0.08 12.39 -19.43
CA PRO A 188 0.76 11.96 -20.56
C PRO A 188 1.63 13.05 -21.17
N CYS A 189 1.21 14.32 -21.08
CA CYS A 189 2.00 15.48 -21.48
C CYS A 189 3.08 15.91 -20.47
N GLN A 190 3.39 15.05 -19.48
CA GLN A 190 4.41 15.21 -18.44
C GLN A 190 4.16 16.32 -17.41
N HIS A 191 3.02 17.01 -17.49
CA HIS A 191 2.63 17.98 -16.48
C HIS A 191 2.19 17.28 -15.18
N GLU A 192 2.53 17.90 -14.05
CA GLU A 192 2.29 17.39 -12.71
C GLU A 192 1.19 18.19 -12.02
N TYR A 193 0.15 17.49 -11.56
CA TYR A 193 -1.00 18.08 -10.88
C TYR A 193 -1.17 17.45 -9.49
N CYS A 194 -1.42 18.28 -8.48
CA CYS A 194 -1.90 17.78 -7.21
C CYS A 194 -3.34 17.26 -7.36
N ARG A 195 -3.73 16.34 -6.48
CA ARG A 195 -5.05 15.69 -6.51
C ARG A 195 -6.20 16.69 -6.60
N SER A 196 -6.17 17.75 -5.79
CA SER A 196 -7.25 18.74 -5.73
C SER A 196 -7.39 19.55 -7.03
N CYS A 197 -6.28 19.94 -7.65
CA CYS A 197 -6.31 20.67 -8.91
C CYS A 197 -6.75 19.78 -10.07
N LEU A 198 -6.29 18.53 -10.11
CA LEU A 198 -6.72 17.57 -11.12
C LEU A 198 -8.22 17.28 -11.01
N GLU A 199 -8.73 17.12 -9.79
CA GLU A 199 -10.16 16.93 -9.53
C GLU A 199 -10.99 18.15 -9.95
N ALA A 200 -10.53 19.36 -9.62
CA ALA A 200 -11.19 20.60 -10.02
C ALA A 200 -11.22 20.77 -11.55
N LEU A 201 -10.10 20.48 -12.22
CA LEU A 201 -9.98 20.51 -13.69
C LEU A 201 -10.99 19.54 -14.33
N PHE A 202 -11.04 18.30 -13.83
CA PHE A 202 -11.93 17.29 -14.36
C PHE A 202 -13.40 17.67 -14.16
N LYS A 203 -13.78 18.14 -12.97
CA LYS A 203 -15.14 18.63 -12.70
C LYS A 203 -15.52 19.80 -13.61
N ALA A 204 -14.62 20.77 -13.77
CA ALA A 204 -14.85 21.91 -14.65
C ALA A 204 -15.05 21.48 -16.11
N SER A 205 -14.25 20.53 -16.59
CA SER A 205 -14.34 20.00 -17.96
C SER A 205 -15.64 19.24 -18.26
N ILE A 206 -16.33 18.74 -17.22
CA ILE A 206 -17.64 18.07 -17.37
C ILE A 206 -18.79 19.08 -17.38
N THR A 207 -18.62 20.23 -16.72
CA THR A 207 -19.66 21.27 -16.66
C THR A 207 -19.55 22.32 -17.75
N ASP A 208 -18.35 22.53 -18.29
CA ASP A 208 -18.06 23.52 -19.32
C ASP A 208 -17.48 22.84 -20.56
N GLU A 209 -18.30 22.73 -21.60
CA GLU A 209 -17.94 22.11 -22.88
C GLU A 209 -16.77 22.80 -23.59
N SER A 210 -16.44 24.05 -23.21
CA SER A 210 -15.29 24.78 -23.76
C SER A 210 -13.94 24.32 -23.18
N LEU A 211 -13.96 23.59 -22.07
CA LEU A 211 -12.77 23.08 -21.36
C LEU A 211 -12.42 21.63 -21.73
N PHE A 212 -13.06 21.09 -22.77
CA PHE A 212 -12.79 19.75 -23.26
C PHE A 212 -11.81 19.77 -24.46
N PRO A 213 -10.83 18.86 -24.52
CA PRO A 213 -10.52 17.78 -23.58
C PRO A 213 -9.72 18.26 -22.35
N ALA A 214 -9.98 17.63 -21.20
CA ALA A 214 -9.29 17.92 -19.95
C ALA A 214 -7.77 17.71 -20.11
N GLY A 215 -6.99 18.80 -20.03
CA GLY A 215 -5.53 18.77 -20.14
C GLY A 215 -4.91 19.82 -21.06
N ASN A 216 -5.67 20.78 -21.60
CA ASN A 216 -5.11 21.90 -22.35
C ASN A 216 -4.50 22.95 -21.40
N PRO A 217 -3.17 23.18 -21.43
CA PRO A 217 -2.49 24.13 -20.54
C PRO A 217 -2.65 25.60 -20.98
N SER A 218 -3.57 25.90 -21.91
CA SER A 218 -3.78 27.25 -22.46
C SER A 218 -4.78 28.09 -21.66
N ILE A 219 -5.07 27.70 -20.41
CA ILE A 219 -5.88 28.45 -19.44
C ILE A 219 -5.07 28.62 -18.16
#